data_AF-A0A5K0UXA0-F1
#
_entry.id   AF-A0A5K0UXA0-F1
#
_cell.length_a   1.000
_cell.length_b   1.000
_cell.length_c   1.000
_cell.angle_alpha   90.00
_cell.angle_beta   90.00
_cell.angle_gamma   90.00
#
_symmetry.space_group_name_H-M   'P 1'
#
loop_
_entity.id
_entity.type
_entity.pdbx_description
1 polymer ?
#
loop_
_entity_poly.entity_id
_entity_poly.type
_entity_poly.pdbx_seq_one_letter_code
_entity_poly.pdbx_strand_id
1 'polypeptide(L)'
;IRKMKGLKQKKAHLMEIQVNGGTVAEKVDYAYKFFEKQIPVDAVFQKDEMIDIIGVTKGKGYEGVVTRWGVTRLPRKTHRGLRKVACIGAWHPARVSFTVARAGQNGYHHRTELNKKIYKLGKNGQESHSGATEFD
;
A
#
# COMPACT_ATOMS: atom_id res chain seq x y z
N ILE A 1 27.45 5.44 0.01
CA ILE A 1 26.02 5.07 -0.02
C ILE A 1 25.61 4.58 1.37
N ARG A 2 24.72 5.30 2.06
CA ARG A 2 24.20 4.90 3.38
C ARG A 2 23.40 3.61 3.19
N LYS A 3 23.94 2.47 3.61
CA LYS A 3 23.26 1.17 3.52
C LYS A 3 22.23 1.10 4.64
N MET A 4 20.96 0.88 4.30
CA MET A 4 19.96 0.53 5.32
C MET A 4 20.27 -0.88 5.84
N LYS A 5 20.43 -1.03 7.16
CA LYS A 5 20.59 -2.35 7.78
C LYS A 5 19.32 -3.17 7.50
N GLY A 6 19.47 -4.41 7.02
CA GLY A 6 18.36 -5.31 6.72
C GLY A 6 17.79 -5.24 5.29
N LEU A 7 18.14 -4.23 4.48
CA LEU A 7 17.72 -4.14 3.08
C LEU A 7 18.93 -4.24 2.13
N LYS A 8 18.89 -5.18 1.17
CA LYS A 8 20.00 -5.38 0.20
C LYS A 8 20.08 -4.32 -0.89
N GLN A 9 18.97 -3.62 -1.17
CA GLN A 9 18.89 -2.60 -2.21
C GLN A 9 19.76 -1.39 -1.86
N LYS A 10 20.56 -0.93 -2.83
CA LYS A 10 21.44 0.24 -2.69
C LYS A 10 20.93 1.48 -3.43
N LYS A 11 20.07 1.30 -4.43
CA LYS A 11 19.50 2.38 -5.23
C LYS A 11 18.43 3.09 -4.43
N ALA A 12 18.52 4.42 -4.33
CA ALA A 12 17.53 5.25 -3.68
C ALA A 12 16.21 5.29 -4.47
N HIS A 13 15.09 5.47 -3.76
CA HIS A 13 13.80 5.77 -4.35
C HIS A 13 13.70 7.27 -4.58
N LEU A 14 13.42 7.67 -5.82
CA LEU A 14 13.13 9.05 -6.18
C LEU A 14 11.61 9.21 -6.27
N MET A 15 11.07 10.24 -5.64
CA MET A 15 9.65 10.55 -5.64
C MET A 15 9.44 12.05 -5.55
N GLU A 16 8.27 12.51 -5.99
CA GLU A 16 7.84 13.90 -5.89
C GLU A 16 6.88 14.06 -4.71
N ILE A 17 7.04 15.14 -3.95
CA ILE A 17 6.17 15.50 -2.84
C ILE A 17 5.78 16.96 -3.04
N GLN A 18 4.48 17.22 -3.08
CA GLN A 18 3.95 18.58 -3.23
C GLN A 18 4.17 19.41 -1.96
N VAL A 19 4.60 20.66 -2.13
CA VAL A 19 4.69 21.65 -1.03
C VAL A 19 3.38 22.43 -0.93
N ASN A 20 2.77 22.40 0.25
CA ASN A 20 1.51 23.08 0.56
C ASN A 20 1.73 24.28 1.50
N GLY A 21 0.83 25.28 1.43
CA GLY A 21 0.91 26.53 2.20
C GLY A 21 1.57 27.72 1.46
N GLY A 22 1.26 28.94 1.87
CA GLY A 22 1.88 30.18 1.36
C GLY A 22 1.64 30.49 -0.13
N THR A 23 2.35 31.50 -0.63
CA THR A 23 2.38 31.90 -2.05
C THR A 23 3.38 31.05 -2.86
N VAL A 24 3.30 31.09 -4.20
CA VAL A 24 4.22 30.34 -5.07
C VAL A 24 5.68 30.74 -4.83
N ALA A 25 5.95 32.03 -4.64
CA ALA A 25 7.30 32.52 -4.38
C ALA A 25 7.87 31.96 -3.05
N GLU A 26 7.05 31.93 -2.00
CA GLU A 26 7.42 31.38 -0.69
C GLU A 26 7.68 29.87 -0.77
N LYS A 27 6.87 29.12 -1.51
CA LYS A 27 7.09 27.67 -1.71
C LYS A 27 8.43 27.38 -2.39
N VAL A 28 8.78 28.17 -3.40
CA VAL A 28 10.04 28.02 -4.13
C VAL A 28 11.22 28.34 -3.22
N ASP A 29 11.18 29.46 -2.50
CA ASP A 29 12.22 29.84 -1.52
C ASP A 29 12.37 28.80 -0.40
N TYR A 30 11.25 28.28 0.13
CA TYR A 30 11.24 27.17 1.08
C TYR A 30 11.95 25.93 0.52
N ALA A 31 11.57 25.48 -0.68
CA ALA A 31 12.18 24.30 -1.30
C ALA A 31 13.70 24.48 -1.54
N TYR A 32 14.13 25.66 -2.00
CA TYR A 32 15.55 25.98 -2.17
C TYR A 32 16.32 25.95 -0.86
N LYS A 33 15.76 26.49 0.23
CA LYS A 33 16.41 26.48 1.55
C LYS A 33 16.61 25.08 2.14
N PHE A 34 15.74 24.14 1.77
CA PHE A 34 15.81 22.73 2.19
C PHE A 34 16.59 21.83 1.22
N PHE A 35 17.06 22.37 0.10
CA PHE A 35 17.85 21.61 -0.86
C PHE A 35 19.13 21.06 -0.20
N GLU A 36 19.49 19.83 -0.54
CA GLU A 36 20.61 19.06 0.04
C GLU A 36 20.55 18.80 1.55
N LYS A 37 19.47 19.20 2.24
CA LYS A 37 19.25 18.93 3.67
C LYS A 37 18.31 17.74 3.86
N GLN A 38 18.46 17.06 5.00
CA GLN A 38 17.57 15.96 5.38
C GLN A 38 16.31 16.52 6.04
N ILE A 39 15.14 16.05 5.60
CA ILE A 39 13.84 16.34 6.24
C ILE A 39 13.46 15.13 7.10
N PRO A 40 13.35 15.26 8.43
CA PRO A 40 12.99 14.15 9.30
C PRO A 40 11.47 13.95 9.37
N VAL A 41 11.03 12.77 9.79
CA VAL A 41 9.59 12.37 9.80
C VAL A 41 8.75 13.21 10.77
N ASP A 42 9.34 13.60 11.90
CA ASP A 42 8.74 14.46 12.94
C ASP A 42 8.50 15.91 12.47
N ALA A 43 9.10 16.33 11.36
CA ALA A 43 8.82 17.64 10.74
C ALA A 43 7.60 17.61 9.80
N VAL A 44 7.10 16.42 9.43
CA VAL A 44 6.01 16.25 8.45
C VAL A 44 4.75 15.73 9.12
N PHE A 45 4.87 14.77 10.04
CA PHE A 45 3.75 14.12 10.70
C PHE A 45 3.76 14.35 12.20
N GLN A 46 2.58 14.26 12.81
CA GLN A 46 2.39 14.42 14.26
C GLN A 46 1.78 13.18 14.90
N LYS A 47 1.96 13.05 16.22
CA LYS A 47 1.27 12.02 17.00
C LYS A 47 -0.25 12.26 16.93
N ASP A 48 -1.01 11.18 16.87
CA ASP A 48 -2.47 11.16 16.82
C ASP A 48 -3.09 11.71 15.52
N GLU A 49 -2.28 12.05 14.52
CA GLU A 49 -2.73 12.44 13.18
C GLU A 49 -3.33 11.25 12.41
N MET A 50 -4.37 11.51 11.62
CA MET A 50 -4.97 10.56 10.68
C MET A 50 -4.32 10.72 9.31
N ILE A 51 -3.62 9.69 8.84
CA ILE A 51 -2.92 9.69 7.56
C ILE A 51 -3.47 8.62 6.61
N ASP A 52 -3.24 8.81 5.32
CA ASP A 52 -3.52 7.82 4.30
C ASP A 52 -2.23 7.08 3.92
N ILE A 53 -2.30 5.75 3.83
CA ILE A 53 -1.16 4.91 3.45
C ILE A 53 -1.32 4.48 2.01
N ILE A 54 -0.34 4.82 1.17
CA ILE A 54 -0.26 4.42 -0.22
C ILE A 54 0.83 3.38 -0.37
N GLY A 55 0.52 2.24 -1.00
CA GLY A 55 1.50 1.17 -1.17
C GLY A 55 1.11 0.12 -2.19
N VAL A 56 2.06 -0.77 -2.46
CA VAL A 56 1.84 -1.96 -3.29
C VAL A 56 1.63 -3.16 -2.38
N THR A 57 0.50 -3.84 -2.56
CA THR A 57 0.16 -5.05 -1.78
C THR A 57 1.15 -6.19 -2.04
N LYS A 58 1.28 -7.12 -1.08
CA LYS A 58 2.10 -8.33 -1.27
C LYS A 58 1.63 -9.12 -2.50
N GLY A 59 2.56 -9.44 -3.39
CA GLY A 59 2.29 -10.28 -4.56
C GLY A 59 1.89 -11.70 -4.15
N LYS A 60 0.84 -12.24 -4.78
CA LYS A 60 0.41 -13.64 -4.62
C LYS A 60 0.51 -14.45 -5.92
N GLY A 61 0.89 -13.80 -7.03
CA GLY A 61 1.02 -14.42 -8.33
C GLY A 61 -0.32 -14.73 -8.97
N TYR A 62 -0.37 -15.80 -9.77
CA TYR A 62 -1.60 -16.25 -10.43
C TYR A 62 -2.46 -17.07 -9.47
N GLU A 63 -3.66 -16.57 -9.17
CA GLU A 63 -4.59 -17.18 -8.22
C GLU A 63 -5.89 -17.65 -8.91
N GLY A 64 -6.51 -18.66 -8.32
CA GLY A 64 -7.81 -19.16 -8.74
C GLY A 64 -8.94 -18.18 -8.42
N VAL A 65 -10.12 -18.42 -9.01
CA VAL A 65 -11.27 -17.51 -8.85
C VAL A 65 -11.77 -17.41 -7.39
N VAL A 66 -11.62 -18.49 -6.60
CA VAL A 66 -12.05 -18.55 -5.21
C VAL A 66 -11.24 -17.59 -4.33
N THR A 67 -9.91 -17.63 -4.41
CA THR A 67 -9.01 -16.80 -3.60
C THR A 67 -8.90 -15.37 -4.12
N ARG A 68 -9.09 -15.16 -5.43
CA ARG A 68 -9.04 -13.83 -6.05
C ARG A 68 -10.32 -13.02 -5.85
N TRP A 69 -11.48 -13.66 -5.93
CA TRP A 69 -12.79 -12.98 -5.91
C TRP A 69 -13.70 -13.40 -4.76
N GLY A 70 -13.29 -14.35 -3.91
CA GLY A 70 -14.10 -14.80 -2.77
C GLY A 70 -15.34 -15.63 -3.15
N VAL A 71 -15.40 -16.18 -4.38
CA VAL A 71 -16.56 -16.98 -4.80
C VAL A 71 -16.63 -18.33 -4.07
N THR A 72 -17.84 -18.79 -3.80
CA THR A 72 -18.10 -20.08 -3.16
C THR A 72 -17.61 -21.25 -4.01
N ARG A 73 -17.03 -22.27 -3.35
CA ARG A 73 -16.63 -23.52 -4.00
C ARG A 73 -17.87 -24.34 -4.38
N LEU A 74 -17.81 -25.05 -5.50
CA LEU A 74 -18.86 -25.98 -5.90
C LEU A 74 -18.89 -27.23 -5.00
N PRO A 75 -20.01 -27.99 -4.98
CA PRO A 75 -20.12 -29.22 -4.20
C PRO A 75 -19.02 -30.23 -4.52
N ARG A 76 -18.67 -31.06 -3.53
CA ARG A 76 -17.58 -32.03 -3.59
C ARG A 76 -17.63 -32.96 -4.80
N LYS A 77 -18.83 -33.39 -5.22
CA LYS A 77 -19.04 -34.35 -6.33
C LYS A 77 -19.09 -33.67 -7.72
N THR A 78 -18.66 -32.42 -7.84
CA THR A 78 -18.64 -31.72 -9.13
C THR A 78 -17.56 -32.28 -10.05
N HIS A 79 -17.95 -32.78 -11.22
CA HIS A 79 -17.02 -33.28 -12.23
C HIS A 79 -16.17 -32.13 -12.82
N ARG A 80 -14.89 -32.40 -13.11
CA ARG A 80 -13.89 -31.43 -13.60
C ARG A 80 -13.69 -30.23 -12.66
N GLY A 81 -13.58 -30.51 -11.37
CA GLY A 81 -13.11 -29.56 -10.35
C GLY A 81 -14.19 -28.67 -9.75
N LEU A 82 -13.95 -28.28 -8.50
CA LEU A 82 -14.90 -27.55 -7.66
C LEU A 82 -14.51 -26.09 -7.37
N ARG A 83 -13.29 -25.66 -7.73
CA ARG A 83 -12.77 -24.30 -7.48
C ARG A 83 -12.92 -23.43 -8.72
N LYS A 84 -14.16 -23.30 -9.22
CA LYS A 84 -14.51 -22.57 -10.45
C LYS A 84 -15.86 -21.88 -10.29
N VAL A 85 -16.10 -20.85 -11.11
CA VAL A 85 -17.46 -20.34 -11.36
C VAL A 85 -18.12 -21.28 -12.37
N ALA A 86 -19.38 -21.65 -12.13
CA ALA A 86 -20.08 -22.63 -12.97
C ALA A 86 -20.51 -22.03 -14.33
N CYS A 87 -21.38 -21.02 -14.32
CA CYS A 87 -21.84 -20.30 -15.51
C CYS A 87 -21.10 -18.97 -15.65
N ILE A 88 -20.55 -18.67 -16.82
CA ILE A 88 -19.76 -17.45 -17.09
C ILE A 88 -20.50 -16.39 -17.92
N GLY A 89 -21.77 -16.64 -18.26
CA GLY A 89 -22.61 -15.74 -19.06
C GLY A 89 -23.83 -16.45 -19.64
N ALA A 90 -24.84 -15.66 -20.01
CA ALA A 90 -25.97 -16.14 -20.81
C ALA A 90 -25.53 -16.39 -22.27
N TRP A 91 -26.43 -16.96 -23.08
CA TRP A 91 -26.17 -17.17 -24.52
C TRP A 91 -26.00 -15.82 -25.24
N HIS A 92 -26.93 -14.89 -25.01
CA HIS A 92 -26.88 -13.54 -25.55
C HIS A 92 -26.71 -12.56 -24.38
N PRO A 93 -25.71 -11.66 -24.40
CA PRO A 93 -24.73 -11.40 -25.46
C PRO A 93 -23.65 -12.50 -25.57
N ALA A 94 -23.19 -12.80 -26.78
CA ALA A 94 -22.17 -13.82 -27.08
C ALA A 94 -20.74 -13.38 -26.69
N ARG A 95 -20.56 -12.95 -25.44
CA ARG A 95 -19.29 -12.53 -24.86
C ARG A 95 -19.29 -12.74 -23.34
N VAL A 96 -18.11 -12.93 -22.76
CA VAL A 96 -17.95 -12.97 -21.30
C VAL A 96 -17.87 -11.53 -20.77
N SER A 97 -18.70 -11.20 -19.78
CA SER A 97 -18.65 -9.87 -19.15
C SER A 97 -17.38 -9.70 -18.31
N PHE A 98 -16.84 -8.48 -18.28
CA PHE A 98 -15.71 -8.13 -17.43
C PHE A 98 -16.04 -8.24 -15.92
N THR A 99 -17.33 -8.16 -15.56
CA THR A 99 -17.80 -8.31 -14.19
C THR A 99 -17.79 -9.76 -13.70
N VAL A 100 -17.63 -10.74 -14.60
CA VAL A 100 -17.60 -12.15 -14.24
C VAL A 100 -16.25 -12.49 -13.62
N ALA A 101 -16.29 -13.08 -12.43
CA ALA A 101 -15.09 -13.49 -11.70
C ALA A 101 -14.27 -14.53 -12.47
N ARG A 102 -12.97 -14.25 -12.66
CA ARG A 102 -12.02 -15.12 -13.38
C ARG A 102 -10.70 -15.24 -12.62
N ALA A 103 -10.02 -16.37 -12.77
CA ALA A 103 -8.65 -16.55 -12.29
C ALA A 103 -7.69 -15.51 -12.93
N GLY A 104 -6.56 -15.24 -12.28
CA GLY A 104 -5.58 -14.26 -12.75
C GLY A 104 -4.70 -13.74 -11.63
N GLN A 105 -3.95 -12.66 -11.93
CA GLN A 105 -3.08 -12.00 -10.96
C GLN A 105 -3.85 -11.57 -9.71
N ASN A 106 -3.28 -11.86 -8.54
CA ASN A 106 -3.74 -11.39 -7.25
C ASN A 106 -2.55 -10.82 -6.43
N GLY A 107 -2.79 -9.71 -5.74
CA GLY A 107 -1.73 -8.96 -5.06
C GLY A 107 -0.79 -8.25 -6.04
N TYR A 108 0.18 -7.51 -5.49
CA TYR A 108 1.01 -6.57 -6.24
C TYR A 108 0.19 -5.44 -6.90
N HIS A 109 -0.96 -5.13 -6.32
CA HIS A 109 -1.81 -4.03 -6.74
C HIS A 109 -1.50 -2.77 -5.92
N HIS A 110 -1.51 -1.62 -6.59
CA HIS A 110 -1.46 -0.31 -5.95
C HIS A 110 -2.75 -0.03 -5.17
N ARG A 111 -2.65 0.31 -3.89
CA ARG A 111 -3.78 0.59 -3.02
C ARG A 111 -3.49 1.78 -2.13
N THR A 112 -4.54 2.53 -1.84
CA THR A 112 -4.58 3.55 -0.82
C THR A 112 -5.51 3.08 0.28
N GLU A 113 -5.02 3.05 1.51
CA GLU A 113 -5.79 2.74 2.70
C GLU A 113 -5.89 4.00 3.55
N LEU A 114 -7.11 4.50 3.70
CA LEU A 114 -7.37 5.79 4.31
C LEU A 114 -7.43 5.70 5.84
N ASN A 115 -7.26 6.85 6.50
CA ASN A 115 -7.60 7.04 7.92
C ASN A 115 -6.84 6.11 8.88
N LYS A 116 -5.52 6.07 8.78
CA LYS A 116 -4.64 5.38 9.73
C LYS A 116 -4.12 6.35 10.76
N LYS A 117 -4.42 6.09 12.03
CA LYS A 117 -3.96 6.93 13.14
C LYS A 117 -2.51 6.64 13.49
N ILE A 118 -1.68 7.68 13.61
CA ILE A 118 -0.31 7.56 14.10
C ILE A 118 -0.33 7.51 15.63
N TYR A 119 0.12 6.41 16.23
CA TYR A 119 0.16 6.27 17.70
C TYR A 119 1.45 6.77 18.35
N LYS A 120 2.59 6.61 17.66
CA LYS A 120 3.90 7.00 18.16
C LYS A 120 4.84 7.29 17.00
N LEU A 121 5.65 8.34 17.13
CA LEU A 121 6.78 8.64 16.26
C LEU A 121 8.06 8.31 17.03
N GLY A 122 8.80 7.31 16.57
CA GLY A 122 10.04 6.88 17.21
C GLY A 122 11.27 7.39 16.46
N LYS A 123 12.29 7.85 17.18
CA LYS A 123 13.54 8.37 16.60
C LYS A 123 14.74 7.64 17.16
N ASN A 124 15.47 6.93 16.29
CA ASN A 124 16.60 6.12 16.71
C ASN A 124 17.63 6.94 17.51
N GLY A 125 18.07 6.41 18.66
CA GLY A 125 18.96 7.10 19.60
C GLY A 125 18.27 8.04 20.59
N GLN A 126 16.94 8.13 20.56
CA GLN A 126 16.14 8.82 21.57
C GLN A 126 15.25 7.84 22.33
N GLU A 127 14.79 8.23 23.51
CA GLU A 127 13.86 7.46 24.35
C GLU A 127 12.59 7.06 23.59
N SER A 128 12.11 7.94 22.70
CA SER A 128 10.96 7.70 21.82
C SER A 128 11.10 6.46 20.91
N HIS A 129 12.33 5.98 20.68
CA HIS A 129 12.56 4.75 19.91
C HIS A 129 12.18 3.47 20.66
N SER A 130 12.22 3.52 22.00
CA SER A 130 11.92 2.36 22.82
C SER A 130 10.43 1.99 22.75
N GLY A 131 10.13 0.72 23.03
CA GLY A 131 8.76 0.24 23.16
C GLY A 131 8.09 0.65 24.48
N ALA A 132 8.82 1.27 25.40
CA ALA A 132 8.32 1.65 26.71
C ALA A 132 7.24 2.75 26.62
N THR A 133 6.32 2.69 27.56
CA THR A 133 5.31 3.69 27.86
C THR A 133 5.55 4.30 29.24
N GLU A 134 4.84 5.38 29.58
CA GLU A 134 4.98 6.04 30.88
C GLU A 134 4.57 5.15 32.08
N PHE A 135 3.85 4.05 31.83
CA PHE A 135 3.34 3.14 32.85
C PHE A 135 4.06 1.78 32.90
N ASP A 136 5.05 1.56 32.02
CA ASP A 136 5.86 0.33 32.01
C ASP A 136 7.01 0.36 33.04
#